data_AF-A0A9P4UHN1-F1
#
_entry.id   AF-A0A9P4UHN1-F1
#
_cell.length_a   1.000
_cell.length_b   1.000
_cell.length_c   1.000
_cell.angle_alpha   90.00
_cell.angle_beta   90.00
_cell.angle_gamma   90.00
#
_symmetry.space_group_name_H-M   'P 1'
#
loop_
_entity.id
_entity.type
_entity.pdbx_description
1 polymer ?
#
loop_
_entity_poly.entity_id
_entity_poly.type
_entity_poly.pdbx_seq_one_letter_code
_entity_poly.pdbx_strand_id
1 'polypeptide(L)'
;MVGVHIDQAETAVRNESLVEPGDIAIYADGAKANNLGAGIAWRDWDKDAAGQWNSKAMPLGKYLAVVDAEMYAICMAVRQTNTAMDQSRHITAGQCKAQVFTDSKAALEAIAEICLVLREIETRGDHVELCWLPGHEDIAGSNEADAAAKRAARQPPRDMRSASLAYAWQWVKEKWQRRLGMSKHIGHGKKLVVARCLQLRSGHAVTGKHLLRTKQVDSARCWWCVSNSKQTVAHLMLHCRKWRRERDTMLRELRRTKVEVTARRDTCDVRRVFGAGGIEAVLAFIETTAVGKRREVEDTKRSDEWQMAMLDRGEVEGEEGVE
;
A
#
# COMPACT_ATOMS: atom_id res chain seq x y z
N MET A 1 8.75 32.51 15.43
CA MET A 1 8.86 32.29 13.96
C MET A 1 8.47 30.83 13.70
N VAL A 2 7.48 30.56 12.83
CA VAL A 2 7.03 29.18 12.56
C VAL A 2 8.03 28.52 11.59
N GLY A 3 8.69 27.46 12.03
CA GLY A 3 9.55 26.61 11.18
C GLY A 3 8.76 25.39 10.70
N VAL A 4 8.80 25.10 9.40
CA VAL A 4 8.23 23.89 8.81
C VAL A 4 9.38 23.05 8.26
N HIS A 5 9.51 21.82 8.73
CA HIS A 5 10.61 20.92 8.39
C HIS A 5 10.05 19.67 7.67
N ILE A 6 10.32 19.55 6.37
CA ILE A 6 9.70 18.51 5.50
C ILE A 6 10.69 17.36 5.22
N ASP A 7 12.00 17.61 5.29
CA ASP A 7 13.06 16.66 4.91
C ASP A 7 13.65 15.85 6.08
N GLN A 8 13.04 15.90 7.28
CA GLN A 8 13.53 15.21 8.48
C GLN A 8 12.73 13.96 8.86
N ALA A 9 12.02 13.34 7.90
CA ALA A 9 11.15 12.20 8.17
C ALA A 9 11.89 11.00 8.82
N GLU A 10 13.10 10.68 8.39
CA GLU A 10 13.89 9.57 8.97
C GLU A 10 14.44 9.89 10.38
N THR A 11 14.69 11.17 10.67
CA THR A 11 15.13 11.65 11.99
C THR A 11 13.97 11.75 13.00
N ALA A 12 12.76 12.04 12.54
CA ALA A 12 11.56 12.12 13.37
C ALA A 12 11.01 10.74 13.78
N VAL A 13 11.12 9.72 12.91
CA VAL A 13 10.63 8.35 13.17
C VAL A 13 11.41 7.62 14.29
N ARG A 14 12.59 8.11 14.68
CA ARG A 14 13.48 7.39 15.63
C ARG A 14 13.63 7.99 17.02
N ASN A 15 13.06 9.15 17.33
CA ASN A 15 13.38 9.78 18.62
C ASN A 15 12.18 10.46 19.30
N GLU A 16 11.51 9.71 20.19
CA GLU A 16 10.96 10.30 21.43
C GLU A 16 12.06 11.06 22.22
N SER A 17 13.33 10.78 21.92
CA SER A 17 14.57 11.35 22.45
C SER A 17 14.95 12.75 21.95
N LEU A 18 14.19 13.37 21.03
CA LEU A 18 14.49 14.72 20.48
C LEU A 18 13.73 15.86 21.19
N VAL A 19 12.84 15.52 22.11
CA VAL A 19 12.00 16.49 22.84
C VAL A 19 12.66 16.72 24.20
N GLU A 20 13.15 17.94 24.44
CA GLU A 20 13.81 18.30 25.69
C GLU A 20 12.78 18.46 26.84
N PRO A 21 13.19 18.32 28.12
CA PRO A 21 12.34 18.71 29.25
C PRO A 21 11.87 20.16 29.08
N GLY A 22 10.56 20.43 29.18
CA GLY A 22 9.94 21.73 28.86
C GLY A 22 9.28 21.84 27.49
N ASP A 23 9.47 20.87 26.59
CA ASP A 23 8.88 20.86 25.25
C ASP A 23 7.56 20.07 25.18
N ILE A 24 6.73 20.45 24.20
CA ILE A 24 5.44 19.80 23.92
C ILE A 24 5.50 19.12 22.55
N ALA A 25 5.26 17.81 22.50
CA ALA A 25 5.11 17.09 21.24
C ALA A 25 3.63 16.81 20.97
N ILE A 26 3.17 17.13 19.76
CA ILE A 26 1.81 16.87 19.31
C ILE A 26 1.87 16.14 17.97
N TYR A 27 1.13 15.06 17.85
CA TYR A 27 0.93 14.28 16.63
C TYR A 27 -0.47 14.53 16.10
N ALA A 28 -0.61 14.66 14.79
CA ALA A 28 -1.86 14.94 14.09
C ALA A 28 -2.03 13.99 12.91
N ASP A 29 -3.22 13.39 12.80
CA ASP A 29 -3.56 12.47 11.72
C ASP A 29 -5.06 12.58 11.35
N GLY A 30 -5.35 12.34 10.07
CA GLY A 30 -6.70 12.30 9.49
C GLY A 30 -7.01 10.90 8.95
N ALA A 31 -8.06 10.27 9.47
CA ALA A 31 -8.40 8.91 9.10
C ALA A 31 -9.78 8.80 8.44
N LYS A 32 -9.93 7.84 7.52
CA LYS A 32 -11.21 7.43 6.94
C LYS A 32 -11.56 6.00 7.33
N ALA A 33 -12.68 5.86 8.04
CA ALA A 33 -13.34 4.58 8.31
C ALA A 33 -14.77 4.63 7.73
N ASN A 34 -15.80 4.47 8.57
CA ASN A 34 -17.20 4.69 8.16
C ASN A 34 -17.49 6.17 7.87
N ASN A 35 -16.83 7.05 8.64
CA ASN A 35 -16.79 8.49 8.49
C ASN A 35 -15.31 8.92 8.47
N LEU A 36 -15.06 10.17 8.12
CA LEU A 36 -13.79 10.83 8.36
C LEU A 36 -13.71 11.35 9.79
N GLY A 37 -12.50 11.32 10.34
CA GLY A 37 -12.19 11.91 11.63
C GLY A 37 -10.78 12.49 11.63
N ALA A 38 -10.61 13.58 12.37
CA ALA A 38 -9.32 14.15 12.70
C ALA A 38 -8.96 13.73 14.14
N GLY A 39 -7.70 13.37 14.35
CA GLY A 39 -7.17 12.97 15.65
C GLY A 39 -5.88 13.70 15.98
N ILE A 40 -5.71 14.02 17.25
CA ILE A 40 -4.45 14.49 17.80
C ILE A 40 -4.09 13.71 19.05
N ALA A 41 -2.79 13.50 19.25
CA ALA A 41 -2.22 12.98 20.48
C ALA A 41 -1.08 13.91 20.91
N TRP A 42 -0.97 14.22 22.20
CA TRP A 42 0.09 15.10 22.69
C TRP A 42 0.55 14.72 24.07
N ARG A 43 1.73 15.22 24.41
CA ARG A 43 2.35 15.07 25.71
C ARG A 43 3.15 16.31 26.07
N ASP A 44 2.96 16.79 27.29
CA ASP A 44 3.74 17.84 27.93
C ASP A 44 4.75 17.16 28.87
N TRP A 45 6.05 17.28 28.59
CA TRP A 45 7.09 16.56 29.32
C TRP A 45 7.24 17.01 30.77
N ASP A 46 6.74 18.19 31.14
CA ASP A 46 6.80 18.70 32.51
C ASP A 46 5.60 18.27 33.35
N LYS A 47 4.46 17.98 32.71
CA LYS A 47 3.18 17.70 33.39
C LYS A 47 2.77 16.23 33.34
N ASP A 48 3.02 15.56 32.22
CA ASP A 48 2.51 14.22 31.97
C ASP A 48 3.52 13.15 32.41
N ALA A 49 3.04 12.11 33.06
CA ALA A 49 3.88 10.98 33.46
C ALA A 49 4.51 10.27 32.24
N ALA A 50 5.61 9.55 32.46
CA ALA A 50 6.27 8.79 31.41
C ALA A 50 5.29 7.80 30.73
N GLY A 51 5.14 7.92 29.41
CA GLY A 51 4.23 7.10 28.61
C GLY A 51 2.75 7.51 28.65
N GLN A 52 2.39 8.56 29.40
CA GLN A 52 1.03 9.09 29.41
C GLN A 52 0.81 10.04 28.23
N TRP A 53 -0.12 9.66 27.35
CA TRP A 53 -0.52 10.47 26.19
C TRP A 53 -1.93 11.01 26.38
N ASN A 54 -2.07 12.30 26.13
CA ASN A 54 -3.38 12.93 26.01
C ASN A 54 -3.84 12.86 24.55
N SER A 55 -5.14 12.74 24.30
CA SER A 55 -5.67 12.68 22.93
C SER A 55 -7.03 13.36 22.79
N LYS A 56 -7.31 13.85 21.58
CA LYS A 56 -8.59 14.42 21.17
C LYS A 56 -8.91 13.96 19.76
N ALA A 57 -10.18 13.72 19.48
CA ALA A 57 -10.65 13.37 18.16
C ALA A 57 -11.94 14.12 17.82
N MET A 58 -12.12 14.41 16.54
CA MET A 58 -13.31 15.09 16.02
C MET A 58 -13.85 14.33 14.80
N PRO A 59 -15.12 13.88 14.83
CA PRO A 59 -15.76 13.31 13.65
C PRO A 59 -16.09 14.43 12.65
N LEU A 60 -15.76 14.21 11.37
CA LEU A 60 -15.93 15.20 10.29
C LEU A 60 -17.02 14.79 9.28
N GLY A 61 -17.61 13.60 9.43
CA GLY A 61 -18.71 13.13 8.57
C GLY A 61 -18.22 12.41 7.31
N LYS A 62 -19.05 12.35 6.26
CA LYS A 62 -18.84 11.48 5.09
C LYS A 62 -18.45 12.20 3.81
N TYR A 63 -18.69 13.50 3.74
CA TYR A 63 -18.65 14.28 2.49
C TYR A 63 -17.35 15.06 2.32
N LEU A 64 -16.29 14.65 3.02
CA LEU A 64 -14.95 15.23 2.95
C LEU A 64 -13.96 14.21 2.39
N ALA A 65 -12.80 14.68 1.96
CA ALA A 65 -11.65 13.87 1.59
C ALA A 65 -10.70 13.67 2.78
N VAL A 66 -9.83 12.66 2.70
CA VAL A 66 -8.85 12.36 3.77
C VAL A 66 -7.93 13.56 4.02
N VAL A 67 -7.52 14.25 2.95
CA VAL A 67 -6.71 15.47 3.06
C VAL A 67 -7.41 16.58 3.87
N ASP A 68 -8.74 16.69 3.79
CA ASP A 68 -9.49 17.63 4.61
C ASP A 68 -9.36 17.26 6.09
N ALA A 69 -9.48 15.97 6.40
CA ALA A 69 -9.31 15.48 7.78
C ALA A 69 -7.90 15.70 8.32
N GLU A 70 -6.86 15.49 7.49
CA GLU A 70 -5.47 15.77 7.85
C GLU A 70 -5.24 17.27 8.10
N MET A 71 -5.77 18.16 7.25
CA MET A 71 -5.71 19.60 7.46
C MET A 71 -6.41 20.02 8.76
N TYR A 72 -7.60 19.45 9.04
CA TYR A 72 -8.31 19.68 10.31
C TYR A 72 -7.50 19.17 11.51
N ALA A 73 -6.85 18.02 11.41
CA ALA A 73 -6.00 17.47 12.47
C ALA A 73 -4.82 18.39 12.78
N ILE A 74 -4.14 18.92 11.76
CA ILE A 74 -3.06 19.91 11.93
C ILE A 74 -3.58 21.18 12.62
N CYS A 75 -4.73 21.69 12.19
CA CYS A 75 -5.37 22.85 12.83
C CYS A 75 -5.71 22.57 14.31
N MET A 76 -6.25 21.39 14.61
CA MET A 76 -6.51 20.94 15.99
C MET A 76 -5.22 20.88 16.81
N ALA A 77 -4.14 20.36 16.24
CA ALA A 77 -2.85 20.27 16.91
C ALA A 77 -2.30 21.65 17.25
N VAL A 78 -2.29 22.58 16.30
CA VAL A 78 -1.82 23.96 16.53
C VAL A 78 -2.67 24.68 17.60
N ARG A 79 -3.99 24.49 17.61
CA ARG A 79 -4.87 25.04 18.67
C ARG A 79 -4.58 24.42 20.03
N GLN A 80 -4.29 23.12 20.05
CA GLN A 80 -3.89 22.42 21.27
C GLN A 80 -2.53 22.90 21.77
N THR A 81 -1.57 23.17 20.88
CA THR A 81 -0.29 23.82 21.22
C THR A 81 -0.54 25.13 21.95
N ASN A 82 -1.36 26.01 21.37
CA ASN A 82 -1.64 27.32 21.96
C ASN A 82 -2.25 27.18 23.37
N THR A 83 -3.19 26.24 23.52
CA THR A 83 -3.84 25.96 24.81
C THR A 83 -2.86 25.40 25.84
N ALA A 84 -2.02 24.43 25.45
CA ALA A 84 -1.05 23.81 26.34
C ALA A 84 0.03 24.81 26.75
N MET A 85 0.55 25.60 25.81
CA MET A 85 1.49 26.69 26.10
C MET A 85 0.91 27.72 27.06
N ASP A 86 -0.34 28.16 26.87
CA ASP A 86 -1.00 29.09 27.80
C ASP A 86 -1.11 28.52 29.22
N GLN A 87 -1.40 27.23 29.35
CA GLN A 87 -1.41 26.54 30.65
C GLN A 87 -0.01 26.29 31.23
N SER A 88 1.03 26.30 30.40
CA SER A 88 2.42 26.09 30.80
C SER A 88 3.17 27.42 31.06
N ARG A 89 2.57 28.58 30.75
CA ARG A 89 3.09 29.94 31.07
C ARG A 89 3.35 30.19 32.57
N HIS A 90 2.96 29.29 33.47
CA HIS A 90 3.37 29.31 34.87
C HIS A 90 4.80 28.80 35.12
N ILE A 91 5.43 28.15 34.14
CA ILE A 91 6.80 27.62 34.22
C ILE A 91 7.67 28.47 33.28
N THR A 92 8.30 29.51 33.84
CA THR A 92 9.36 30.36 33.24
C THR A 92 9.12 30.97 31.85
N ALA A 93 9.08 32.31 31.81
CA ALA A 93 8.84 33.10 30.61
C ALA A 93 9.83 32.78 29.47
N GLY A 94 9.34 32.19 28.38
CA GLY A 94 9.90 32.37 27.04
C GLY A 94 10.59 31.18 26.36
N GLN A 95 10.55 29.95 26.89
CA GLN A 95 11.31 28.82 26.33
C GLN A 95 10.51 27.56 25.95
N CYS A 96 9.18 27.55 26.07
CA CYS A 96 8.41 26.37 25.65
C CYS A 96 8.39 26.25 24.11
N LYS A 97 9.04 25.22 23.58
CA LYS A 97 8.97 24.86 22.16
C LYS A 97 7.95 23.75 22.00
N ALA A 98 7.12 23.87 20.97
CA ALA A 98 6.21 22.78 20.59
C ALA A 98 6.47 22.34 19.17
N GLN A 99 6.32 21.04 18.95
CA GLN A 99 6.50 20.40 17.68
C GLN A 99 5.22 19.66 17.30
N VAL A 100 4.72 19.96 16.09
CA VAL A 100 3.56 19.28 15.50
C VAL A 100 4.07 18.31 14.44
N PHE A 101 3.74 17.04 14.60
CA PHE A 101 4.11 15.94 13.72
C PHE A 101 2.89 15.47 12.94
N THR A 102 3.03 15.29 11.64
CA THR A 102 2.00 14.75 10.75
C THR A 102 2.67 14.03 9.58
N ASP A 103 2.04 13.00 9.04
CA ASP A 103 2.48 12.27 7.84
C ASP A 103 1.92 12.87 6.54
N SER A 104 1.04 13.88 6.65
CA SER A 104 0.50 14.62 5.50
C SER A 104 1.52 15.62 4.94
N LYS A 105 2.52 15.10 4.22
CA LYS A 105 3.53 15.92 3.54
C LYS A 105 2.90 16.98 2.63
N ALA A 106 1.84 16.62 1.90
CA ALA A 106 1.15 17.54 0.99
C ALA A 106 0.51 18.73 1.74
N ALA A 107 -0.07 18.51 2.92
CA ALA A 107 -0.62 19.59 3.73
C ALA A 107 0.49 20.50 4.28
N LEU A 108 1.62 19.93 4.74
CA LEU A 108 2.76 20.70 5.21
C LEU A 108 3.40 21.54 4.11
N GLU A 109 3.58 20.99 2.90
CA GLU A 109 4.09 21.73 1.74
C GLU A 109 3.20 22.94 1.41
N ALA A 110 1.87 22.74 1.36
CA ALA A 110 0.92 23.80 1.08
C ALA A 110 0.94 24.90 2.16
N ILE A 111 0.96 24.52 3.45
CA ILE A 111 1.05 25.48 4.56
C ILE A 111 2.36 26.26 4.51
N ALA A 112 3.49 25.58 4.25
CA ALA A 112 4.80 26.23 4.16
C ALA A 112 4.83 27.26 3.03
N GLU A 113 4.35 26.89 1.84
CA GLU A 113 4.29 27.78 0.68
C GLU A 113 3.40 29.00 0.97
N ILE A 114 2.21 28.80 1.54
CA ILE A 114 1.30 29.89 1.94
C ILE A 114 2.00 30.82 2.94
N CYS A 115 2.63 30.29 3.99
CA CYS A 115 3.33 31.09 4.98
C CYS A 115 4.51 31.88 4.40
N LEU A 116 5.25 31.30 3.46
CA LEU A 116 6.37 31.98 2.79
C LEU A 116 5.88 33.16 1.97
N VAL A 117 4.86 32.96 1.13
CA VAL A 117 4.30 34.00 0.28
C VAL A 117 3.67 35.12 1.11
N LEU A 118 2.94 34.78 2.17
CA LEU A 118 2.36 35.80 3.07
C LEU A 118 3.44 36.65 3.74
N ARG A 119 4.55 36.04 4.19
CA ARG A 119 5.70 36.80 4.74
C ARG A 119 6.32 37.72 3.71
N GLU A 120 6.47 37.28 2.46
CA GLU A 120 7.01 38.12 1.39
C GLU A 120 6.11 39.33 1.10
N ILE A 121 4.80 39.15 1.15
CA ILE A 121 3.82 40.24 1.03
C ILE A 121 3.95 41.21 2.23
N GLU A 122 4.02 40.68 3.45
CA GLU A 122 4.19 41.48 4.67
C GLU A 122 5.50 42.29 4.65
N THR A 123 6.61 41.71 4.17
CA THR A 123 7.91 42.42 4.08
C THR A 123 7.88 43.61 3.12
N ARG A 124 6.93 43.63 2.18
CA ARG A 124 6.71 44.77 1.27
C ARG A 124 5.82 45.86 1.88
N GLY A 125 5.23 45.61 3.05
CA GLY A 125 4.25 46.49 3.69
C GLY A 125 2.82 46.30 3.16
N ASP A 126 2.58 45.24 2.38
CA ASP A 126 1.26 44.90 1.87
C ASP A 126 0.53 43.93 2.84
N HIS A 127 -0.79 43.85 2.74
CA HIS A 127 -1.62 42.99 3.61
C HIS A 127 -2.53 42.09 2.78
N VAL A 128 -2.74 40.85 3.25
CA VAL A 128 -3.64 39.87 2.65
C VAL A 128 -4.62 39.37 3.69
N GLU A 129 -5.90 39.39 3.34
CA GLU A 129 -6.97 38.83 4.16
C GLU A 129 -7.50 37.54 3.52
N LEU A 130 -7.63 36.49 4.33
CA LEU A 130 -8.21 35.22 3.90
C LEU A 130 -9.70 35.18 4.30
N CYS A 131 -10.58 35.38 3.33
CA CYS A 131 -12.02 35.47 3.56
C CYS A 131 -12.71 34.15 3.20
N TRP A 132 -13.50 33.60 4.12
CA TRP A 132 -14.38 32.48 3.81
C TRP A 132 -15.57 32.94 2.97
N LEU A 133 -15.93 32.15 1.96
CA LEU A 133 -17.13 32.35 1.15
C LEU A 133 -18.08 31.16 1.30
N PRO A 134 -19.40 31.40 1.47
CA PRO A 134 -20.39 30.34 1.40
C PRO A 134 -20.42 29.72 -0.01
N GLY A 135 -20.53 28.39 -0.06
CA GLY A 135 -20.61 27.65 -1.32
C GLY A 135 -21.97 27.80 -2.00
N HIS A 136 -22.01 27.62 -3.33
CA HIS A 136 -23.20 27.69 -4.19
C HIS A 136 -23.84 29.08 -4.38
N GLU A 137 -23.23 30.14 -3.87
CA GLU A 137 -23.57 31.51 -4.23
C GLU A 137 -22.99 31.86 -5.61
N ASP A 138 -23.80 32.47 -6.47
CA ASP A 138 -23.44 32.84 -7.85
C ASP A 138 -22.54 34.08 -7.88
N ILE A 139 -21.34 33.96 -7.30
CA ILE A 139 -20.35 35.03 -7.25
C ILE A 139 -19.42 34.88 -8.45
N ALA A 140 -19.44 35.88 -9.35
CA ALA A 140 -18.69 35.85 -10.61
C ALA A 140 -17.22 35.43 -10.46
N GLY A 141 -16.50 35.96 -9.46
CA GLY A 141 -15.10 35.60 -9.18
C GLY A 141 -14.91 34.15 -8.72
N SER A 142 -15.82 33.65 -7.87
CA SER A 142 -15.81 32.25 -7.42
C SER A 142 -16.08 31.29 -8.57
N ASN A 143 -17.04 31.64 -9.44
CA ASN A 143 -17.37 30.85 -10.63
C ASN A 143 -16.23 30.78 -11.63
N GLU A 144 -15.51 31.89 -11.86
CA GLU A 144 -14.34 31.85 -12.75
C GLU A 144 -13.22 31.01 -12.16
N ALA A 145 -13.00 31.06 -10.84
CA ALA A 145 -12.04 30.20 -10.16
C ALA A 145 -12.42 28.71 -10.26
N ASP A 146 -13.69 28.35 -10.05
CA ASP A 146 -14.20 26.99 -10.24
C ASP A 146 -14.08 26.53 -11.71
N ALA A 147 -14.41 27.40 -12.67
CA ALA A 147 -14.23 27.12 -14.08
C ALA A 147 -12.75 26.87 -14.41
N ALA A 148 -11.83 27.68 -13.88
CA ALA A 148 -10.39 27.51 -14.05
C ALA A 148 -9.89 26.18 -13.44
N ALA A 149 -10.33 25.85 -12.22
CA ALA A 149 -10.01 24.59 -11.56
C ALA A 149 -10.51 23.38 -12.38
N LYS A 150 -11.76 23.44 -12.89
CA LYS A 150 -12.34 22.41 -13.77
C LYS A 150 -11.60 22.28 -15.10
N ARG A 151 -11.12 23.39 -15.69
CA ARG A 151 -10.28 23.36 -16.90
C ARG A 151 -8.94 22.67 -16.62
N ALA A 152 -8.28 22.98 -15.51
CA ALA A 152 -7.01 22.38 -15.12
C ALA A 152 -7.16 20.87 -14.82
N ALA A 153 -8.21 20.46 -14.10
CA ALA A 153 -8.45 19.07 -13.74
C ALA A 153 -8.69 18.13 -14.95
N ARG A 154 -9.01 18.68 -16.13
CA ARG A 154 -9.17 17.92 -17.38
C ARG A 154 -7.87 17.71 -18.14
N GLN A 155 -6.81 18.41 -17.78
CA GLN A 155 -5.52 18.32 -18.45
C GLN A 155 -4.68 17.21 -17.81
N PRO A 156 -3.85 16.49 -18.58
CA PRO A 156 -2.85 15.61 -18.00
C PRO A 156 -1.88 16.46 -17.14
N PRO A 157 -1.44 15.95 -15.99
CA PRO A 157 -0.48 16.66 -15.15
C PRO A 157 0.81 16.91 -15.94
N ARG A 158 1.37 18.13 -15.83
CA ARG A 158 2.68 18.46 -16.44
C ARG A 158 3.80 17.65 -15.79
N ASP A 159 3.75 17.53 -14.47
CA ASP A 159 4.61 16.69 -13.66
C ASP A 159 3.75 15.86 -12.70
N MET A 160 4.08 14.57 -12.58
CA MET A 160 3.39 13.71 -11.62
C MET A 160 3.90 14.03 -10.21
N ARG A 161 3.15 14.85 -9.46
CA ARG A 161 3.29 14.90 -8.02
C ARG A 161 2.99 13.51 -7.48
N SER A 162 3.96 12.91 -6.77
CA SER A 162 4.01 11.51 -6.35
C SER A 162 2.63 10.88 -6.13
N ALA A 163 2.33 9.81 -6.86
CA ALA A 163 1.08 9.08 -6.69
C ALA A 163 1.07 8.41 -5.30
N SER A 164 0.02 8.64 -4.52
CA SER A 164 -0.12 7.94 -3.24
C SER A 164 -0.19 6.43 -3.49
N LEU A 165 0.43 5.64 -2.61
CA LEU A 165 0.30 4.18 -2.66
C LEU A 165 -1.17 3.77 -2.67
N ALA A 166 -2.04 4.51 -1.96
CA ALA A 166 -3.48 4.31 -1.98
C ALA A 166 -4.08 4.45 -3.39
N TYR A 167 -3.68 5.48 -4.14
CA TYR A 167 -4.10 5.65 -5.54
C TYR A 167 -3.57 4.52 -6.43
N ALA A 168 -2.29 4.15 -6.30
CA ALA A 168 -1.71 3.04 -7.04
C ALA A 168 -2.42 1.71 -6.75
N TRP A 169 -2.70 1.43 -5.48
CA TRP A 169 -3.44 0.24 -5.04
C TRP A 169 -4.89 0.25 -5.52
N GLN A 170 -5.57 1.39 -5.46
CA GLN A 170 -6.92 1.53 -5.98
C GLN A 170 -6.95 1.27 -7.48
N TRP A 171 -6.02 1.85 -8.24
CA TRP A 171 -5.92 1.65 -9.67
C TRP A 171 -5.58 0.19 -10.02
N VAL A 172 -4.66 -0.42 -9.27
CA VAL A 172 -4.38 -1.86 -9.36
C VAL A 172 -5.65 -2.65 -9.11
N LYS A 173 -6.41 -2.37 -8.04
CA LYS A 173 -7.67 -3.06 -7.71
C LYS A 173 -8.70 -2.93 -8.84
N GLU A 174 -8.93 -1.72 -9.35
CA GLU A 174 -9.90 -1.44 -10.41
C GLU A 174 -9.51 -2.06 -11.76
N LYS A 175 -8.21 -2.08 -12.09
CA LYS A 175 -7.70 -2.65 -13.34
C LYS A 175 -7.56 -4.18 -13.26
N TRP A 176 -7.16 -4.71 -12.10
CA TRP A 176 -7.05 -6.15 -11.84
C TRP A 176 -8.42 -6.83 -11.72
N GLN A 177 -9.42 -6.18 -11.10
CA GLN A 177 -10.79 -6.71 -11.07
C GLN A 177 -11.37 -6.88 -12.48
N ARG A 178 -11.13 -5.91 -13.37
CA ARG A 178 -11.56 -5.96 -14.78
C ARG A 178 -10.80 -7.00 -15.61
N ARG A 179 -9.49 -7.13 -15.42
CA ARG A 179 -8.65 -8.03 -16.24
C ARG A 179 -8.75 -9.50 -15.86
N LEU A 180 -9.06 -9.83 -14.61
CA LEU A 180 -9.07 -11.22 -14.17
C LEU A 180 -10.40 -11.93 -14.28
N GLY A 181 -11.51 -11.23 -14.57
CA GLY A 181 -12.86 -11.83 -14.53
C GLY A 181 -12.96 -12.77 -13.33
N MET A 182 -12.55 -12.28 -12.15
CA MET A 182 -12.19 -13.11 -11.01
C MET A 182 -13.40 -13.98 -10.71
N SER A 183 -13.31 -15.24 -11.08
CA SER A 183 -14.43 -16.14 -10.99
C SER A 183 -14.90 -16.17 -9.54
N LYS A 184 -16.22 -16.12 -9.31
CA LYS A 184 -16.84 -16.18 -7.97
C LYS A 184 -16.20 -17.24 -7.07
N HIS A 185 -15.69 -18.31 -7.66
CA HIS A 185 -14.99 -19.42 -7.01
C HIS A 185 -13.65 -19.05 -6.36
N ILE A 186 -12.92 -18.04 -6.85
CA ILE A 186 -11.69 -17.53 -6.20
C ILE A 186 -12.03 -16.75 -4.92
N GLY A 187 -13.13 -15.98 -4.93
CA GLY A 187 -13.56 -15.20 -3.77
C GLY A 187 -14.11 -16.04 -2.61
N HIS A 188 -14.67 -17.23 -2.92
CA HIS A 188 -15.27 -18.14 -1.93
C HIS A 188 -14.38 -19.35 -1.60
N GLY A 189 -13.22 -19.49 -2.26
CA GLY A 189 -12.32 -20.61 -2.05
C GLY A 189 -11.48 -20.49 -0.78
N LYS A 190 -11.00 -21.63 -0.25
CA LYS A 190 -10.06 -21.64 0.89
C LYS A 190 -8.79 -20.85 0.55
N LYS A 191 -8.37 -19.92 1.42
CA LYS A 191 -7.24 -18.99 1.21
C LYS A 191 -5.97 -19.68 0.69
N LEU A 192 -5.58 -20.81 1.28
CA LEU A 192 -4.38 -21.58 0.88
C LEU A 192 -4.50 -22.25 -0.49
N VAL A 193 -5.70 -22.72 -0.86
CA VAL A 193 -5.96 -23.35 -2.17
C VAL A 193 -5.93 -22.29 -3.27
N VAL A 194 -6.57 -21.15 -3.01
CA VAL A 194 -6.58 -20.00 -3.92
C VAL A 194 -5.18 -19.45 -4.13
N ALA A 195 -4.41 -19.23 -3.06
CA ALA A 195 -3.03 -18.76 -3.15
C ALA A 195 -2.18 -19.69 -4.03
N ARG A 196 -2.31 -21.01 -3.84
CA ARG A 196 -1.57 -22.00 -4.65
C ARG A 196 -2.01 -22.01 -6.12
N CYS A 197 -3.31 -21.86 -6.38
CA CYS A 197 -3.83 -21.72 -7.72
C CYS A 197 -3.24 -20.50 -8.44
N LEU A 198 -3.19 -19.35 -7.75
CA LEU A 198 -2.60 -18.12 -8.29
C LEU A 198 -1.10 -18.25 -8.55
N GLN A 199 -0.36 -18.89 -7.64
CA GLN A 199 1.06 -19.19 -7.82
C GLN A 199 1.31 -20.10 -9.02
N LEU A 200 0.49 -21.15 -9.20
CA LEU A 200 0.60 -22.07 -10.34
C LEU A 200 0.28 -21.33 -11.65
N ARG A 201 -0.74 -20.49 -11.64
CA ARG A 201 -1.15 -19.67 -12.80
C ARG A 201 -0.07 -18.65 -13.19
N SER A 202 0.57 -18.02 -12.22
CA SER A 202 1.62 -17.02 -12.46
C SER A 202 2.98 -17.64 -12.77
N GLY A 203 3.15 -18.96 -12.58
CA GLY A 203 4.44 -19.64 -12.72
C GLY A 203 5.40 -19.41 -11.55
N HIS A 204 4.90 -18.88 -10.43
CA HIS A 204 5.65 -18.64 -9.18
C HIS A 204 5.32 -19.69 -8.10
N ALA A 205 4.79 -20.84 -8.50
CA ALA A 205 4.57 -21.96 -7.59
C ALA A 205 5.85 -22.72 -7.31
N VAL A 206 5.86 -23.43 -6.18
CA VAL A 206 6.89 -24.40 -5.78
C VAL A 206 6.91 -25.54 -6.80
N THR A 207 7.70 -25.35 -7.84
CA THR A 207 7.91 -26.29 -8.94
C THR A 207 9.41 -26.42 -9.19
N GLY A 208 9.88 -27.61 -9.56
CA GLY A 208 11.30 -27.85 -9.84
C GLY A 208 11.88 -26.88 -10.87
N LYS A 209 11.12 -26.49 -11.91
CA LYS A 209 11.57 -25.46 -12.87
C LYS A 209 11.75 -24.08 -12.20
N HIS A 210 10.81 -23.67 -11.34
CA HIS A 210 10.88 -22.39 -10.65
C HIS A 210 12.01 -22.37 -9.61
N LEU A 211 12.11 -23.43 -8.80
CA LEU A 211 13.14 -23.55 -7.76
C LEU A 211 14.55 -23.66 -8.34
N LEU A 212 14.73 -24.32 -9.49
CA LEU A 212 16.02 -24.35 -10.18
C LEU A 212 16.40 -22.95 -10.66
N ARG A 213 15.44 -22.19 -11.20
CA ARG A 213 15.67 -20.80 -11.63
C ARG A 213 16.05 -19.89 -10.46
N THR A 214 15.47 -20.10 -9.29
CA THR A 214 15.79 -19.35 -8.06
C THR A 214 16.94 -19.98 -7.25
N LYS A 215 17.67 -20.95 -7.83
CA LYS A 215 18.84 -21.62 -7.23
C LYS A 215 18.57 -22.31 -5.88
N GLN A 216 17.35 -22.82 -5.67
CA GLN A 216 16.97 -23.53 -4.43
C GLN A 216 17.04 -25.06 -4.54
N VAL A 217 17.17 -25.60 -5.76
CA VAL A 217 17.34 -27.04 -6.03
C VAL A 217 18.29 -27.23 -7.21
N ASP A 218 19.02 -28.35 -7.22
CA ASP A 218 20.00 -28.66 -8.28
C ASP A 218 19.39 -29.30 -9.52
N SER A 219 18.11 -29.72 -9.42
CA SER A 219 17.43 -30.40 -10.51
C SER A 219 15.97 -29.97 -10.64
N ALA A 220 15.55 -29.71 -11.87
CA ALA A 220 14.16 -29.46 -12.19
C ALA A 220 13.32 -30.74 -12.32
N ARG A 221 13.84 -31.94 -12.01
CA ARG A 221 13.11 -33.20 -12.12
C ARG A 221 11.87 -33.21 -11.23
N CYS A 222 10.81 -33.86 -11.69
CA CYS A 222 9.60 -34.03 -10.89
C CYS A 222 9.83 -34.99 -9.73
N TRP A 223 9.74 -34.48 -8.50
CA TRP A 223 9.85 -35.28 -7.28
C TRP A 223 8.61 -36.11 -6.94
N TRP A 224 7.49 -35.91 -7.66
CA TRP A 224 6.23 -36.62 -7.45
C TRP A 224 6.09 -37.88 -8.31
N CYS A 225 6.75 -37.94 -9.47
CA CYS A 225 6.57 -39.05 -10.41
C CYS A 225 7.91 -39.56 -10.95
N VAL A 226 7.92 -40.84 -11.34
CA VAL A 226 9.13 -41.53 -11.84
C VAL A 226 9.45 -41.16 -13.29
N SER A 227 8.55 -40.48 -14.01
CA SER A 227 8.90 -39.95 -15.34
C SER A 227 9.99 -38.90 -15.12
N ASN A 228 11.16 -39.08 -15.74
CA ASN A 228 12.31 -38.19 -15.68
C ASN A 228 12.06 -36.79 -16.32
N SER A 229 10.83 -36.30 -16.21
CA SER A 229 10.31 -35.06 -16.77
C SER A 229 10.63 -33.90 -15.86
N LYS A 230 10.85 -32.71 -16.44
CA LYS A 230 10.95 -31.45 -15.71
C LYS A 230 9.61 -31.13 -15.04
N GLN A 231 9.65 -30.75 -13.77
CA GLN A 231 8.49 -30.34 -13.00
C GLN A 231 8.08 -28.91 -13.39
N THR A 232 7.24 -28.83 -14.40
CA THR A 232 6.58 -27.61 -14.85
C THR A 232 5.11 -27.61 -14.43
N VAL A 233 4.45 -26.44 -14.47
CA VAL A 233 3.00 -26.36 -14.26
C VAL A 233 2.26 -27.25 -15.26
N ALA A 234 2.68 -27.24 -16.54
CA ALA A 234 2.12 -28.13 -17.57
C ALA A 234 2.28 -29.60 -17.20
N HIS A 235 3.46 -30.01 -16.71
CA HIS A 235 3.67 -31.37 -16.26
C HIS A 235 2.73 -31.72 -15.10
N LEU A 236 2.68 -30.91 -14.05
CA LEU A 236 1.87 -31.18 -12.86
C LEU A 236 0.36 -31.24 -13.19
N MET A 237 -0.13 -30.30 -13.99
CA MET A 237 -1.55 -30.17 -14.31
C MET A 237 -2.02 -31.16 -15.39
N LEU A 238 -1.18 -31.50 -16.37
CA LEU A 238 -1.63 -32.20 -17.58
C LEU A 238 -0.98 -33.58 -17.81
N HIS A 239 0.17 -33.87 -17.18
CA HIS A 239 0.96 -35.07 -17.53
C HIS A 239 1.37 -35.96 -16.35
N CYS A 240 1.46 -35.41 -15.14
CA CYS A 240 2.08 -36.06 -14.00
C CYS A 240 1.37 -37.38 -13.64
N ARG A 241 2.11 -38.51 -13.69
CA ARG A 241 1.53 -39.84 -13.45
C ARG A 241 0.99 -40.00 -12.03
N LYS A 242 1.55 -39.28 -11.05
CA LYS A 242 1.11 -39.30 -9.65
C LYS A 242 -0.35 -38.86 -9.49
N TRP A 243 -0.75 -37.82 -10.21
CA TRP A 243 -2.08 -37.20 -10.09
C TRP A 243 -3.03 -37.64 -11.19
N ARG A 244 -2.89 -38.86 -11.72
CA ARG A 244 -3.69 -39.32 -12.87
C ARG A 244 -5.18 -39.32 -12.55
N ARG A 245 -5.58 -39.90 -11.41
CA ARG A 245 -6.99 -40.07 -11.05
C ARG A 245 -7.67 -38.72 -10.82
N GLU A 246 -7.03 -37.83 -10.06
CA GLU A 246 -7.52 -36.50 -9.74
C GLU A 246 -7.57 -35.62 -11.00
N ARG A 247 -6.56 -35.74 -11.87
CA ARG A 247 -6.55 -35.04 -13.16
C ARG A 247 -7.66 -35.54 -14.09
N ASP A 248 -7.93 -36.84 -14.14
CA ASP A 248 -8.99 -37.38 -15.00
C ASP A 248 -10.37 -36.89 -14.54
N THR A 249 -10.57 -36.68 -13.23
CA THR A 249 -11.75 -35.98 -12.69
C THR A 249 -11.77 -34.51 -13.10
N MET A 250 -10.66 -33.78 -12.92
CA MET A 250 -10.55 -32.38 -13.34
C MET A 250 -10.84 -32.21 -14.83
N LEU A 251 -10.26 -33.04 -15.69
CA LEU A 251 -10.45 -32.97 -17.15
C LEU A 251 -11.89 -33.29 -17.56
N ARG A 252 -12.62 -34.15 -16.83
CA ARG A 252 -14.05 -34.39 -17.05
C ARG A 252 -14.89 -33.15 -16.71
N GLU A 253 -14.61 -32.50 -15.59
CA GLU A 253 -15.29 -31.25 -15.21
C GLU A 253 -15.00 -30.13 -16.22
N LEU A 254 -13.76 -30.01 -16.70
CA LEU A 254 -13.42 -29.04 -17.73
C LEU A 254 -14.20 -29.26 -19.03
N ARG A 255 -14.44 -30.51 -19.43
CA ARG A 255 -15.29 -30.81 -20.60
C ARG A 255 -16.74 -30.36 -20.36
N ARG A 256 -17.27 -30.54 -19.16
CA ARG A 256 -18.61 -30.08 -18.77
C ARG A 256 -18.74 -28.56 -18.86
N THR A 257 -17.69 -27.82 -18.52
CA THR A 257 -17.64 -26.35 -18.63
C THR A 257 -17.15 -25.84 -19.99
N LYS A 258 -17.09 -26.71 -21.02
CA LYS A 258 -16.66 -26.40 -22.40
C LYS A 258 -15.22 -25.87 -22.50
N VAL A 259 -14.34 -26.26 -21.57
CA VAL A 259 -12.91 -26.00 -21.63
C VAL A 259 -12.19 -27.19 -22.26
N GLU A 260 -11.78 -27.03 -23.51
CA GLU A 260 -11.06 -28.08 -24.26
C GLU A 260 -9.56 -28.07 -23.99
N VAL A 261 -9.01 -29.25 -23.71
CA VAL A 261 -7.56 -29.48 -23.61
C VAL A 261 -7.14 -30.28 -24.82
N THR A 262 -6.21 -29.76 -25.61
CA THR A 262 -5.74 -30.44 -26.82
C THR A 262 -4.98 -31.72 -26.47
N ALA A 263 -4.85 -32.63 -27.45
CA ALA A 263 -4.03 -33.84 -27.28
C ALA A 263 -2.55 -33.51 -26.98
N ARG A 264 -2.07 -32.33 -27.38
CA ARG A 264 -0.69 -31.88 -27.17
C ARG A 264 -0.40 -31.53 -25.71
N ARG A 265 -1.42 -31.06 -24.97
CA ARG A 265 -1.33 -30.72 -23.53
C ARG A 265 -0.16 -29.78 -23.25
N ASP A 266 -0.16 -28.65 -23.93
CA ASP A 266 0.94 -27.69 -23.93
C ASP A 266 0.70 -26.50 -22.98
N THR A 267 1.55 -25.49 -23.05
CA THR A 267 1.42 -24.25 -22.25
C THR A 267 0.19 -23.41 -22.60
N CYS A 268 -0.35 -23.53 -23.80
CA CYS A 268 -1.59 -22.85 -24.19
C CYS A 268 -2.79 -23.53 -23.53
N ASP A 269 -2.79 -24.86 -23.45
CA ASP A 269 -3.78 -25.61 -22.69
C ASP A 269 -3.74 -25.26 -21.20
N VAL A 270 -2.55 -25.09 -20.61
CA VAL A 270 -2.42 -24.61 -19.22
C VAL A 270 -3.11 -23.25 -19.04
N ARG A 271 -2.87 -22.29 -19.95
CA ARG A 271 -3.53 -20.97 -19.88
C ARG A 271 -5.05 -21.09 -19.94
N ARG A 272 -5.58 -21.99 -20.78
CA ARG A 272 -7.02 -22.23 -20.92
C ARG A 272 -7.62 -22.87 -19.66
N VAL A 273 -6.92 -23.84 -19.07
CA VAL A 273 -7.32 -24.53 -17.82
C VAL A 273 -7.41 -23.55 -16.64
N PHE A 274 -6.46 -22.61 -16.54
CA PHE A 274 -6.49 -21.55 -15.51
C PHE A 274 -7.39 -20.35 -15.87
N GLY A 275 -8.15 -20.44 -16.98
CA GLY A 275 -9.12 -19.44 -17.40
C GLY A 275 -10.42 -19.49 -16.58
N ALA A 276 -11.32 -18.53 -16.85
CA ALA A 276 -12.56 -18.33 -16.09
C ALA A 276 -13.46 -19.59 -16.04
N GLY A 277 -13.54 -20.35 -17.13
CA GLY A 277 -14.35 -21.58 -17.21
C GLY A 277 -13.72 -22.83 -16.57
N GLY A 278 -12.42 -22.80 -16.27
CA GLY A 278 -11.70 -23.97 -15.73
C GLY A 278 -11.30 -23.86 -14.26
N ILE A 279 -11.36 -22.65 -13.70
CA ILE A 279 -10.83 -22.34 -12.38
C ILE A 279 -11.49 -23.13 -11.24
N GLU A 280 -12.79 -23.45 -11.32
CA GLU A 280 -13.49 -24.24 -10.31
C GLU A 280 -12.93 -25.67 -10.25
N ALA A 281 -12.79 -26.32 -11.41
CA ALA A 281 -12.19 -27.65 -11.52
C ALA A 281 -10.73 -27.66 -11.06
N VAL A 282 -9.98 -26.59 -11.36
CA VAL A 282 -8.59 -26.43 -10.90
C VAL A 282 -8.51 -26.28 -9.38
N LEU A 283 -9.40 -25.50 -8.76
CA LEU A 283 -9.43 -25.35 -7.30
C LEU A 283 -9.71 -26.68 -6.61
N ALA A 284 -10.70 -27.44 -7.08
CA ALA A 284 -11.01 -28.78 -6.57
C ALA A 284 -9.83 -29.76 -6.75
N PHE A 285 -9.13 -29.69 -7.89
CA PHE A 285 -7.92 -30.48 -8.13
C PHE A 285 -6.77 -30.10 -7.18
N ILE A 286 -6.55 -28.81 -6.92
CA ILE A 286 -5.50 -28.36 -5.99
C ILE A 286 -5.84 -28.73 -4.55
N GLU A 287 -7.11 -28.72 -4.18
CA GLU A 287 -7.56 -29.09 -2.84
C GLU A 287 -7.33 -30.58 -2.55
N THR A 288 -7.46 -31.43 -3.57
CA THR A 288 -7.27 -32.88 -3.46
C THR A 288 -5.83 -33.33 -3.72
N THR A 289 -4.91 -32.41 -4.02
CA THR A 289 -3.53 -32.75 -4.39
C THR A 289 -2.47 -31.91 -3.67
N ALA A 290 -1.23 -32.43 -3.70
CA ALA A 290 -0.03 -31.71 -3.25
C ALA A 290 0.69 -30.99 -4.40
N VAL A 291 0.00 -30.75 -5.53
CA VAL A 291 0.57 -29.97 -6.64
C VAL A 291 0.94 -28.57 -6.15
N GLY A 292 2.12 -28.09 -6.51
CA GLY A 292 2.64 -26.80 -6.06
C GLY A 292 3.12 -26.78 -4.60
N LYS A 293 3.30 -27.94 -3.96
CA LYS A 293 4.00 -28.10 -2.69
C LYS A 293 5.38 -28.74 -2.88
N ARG A 294 6.30 -28.45 -1.96
CA ARG A 294 7.53 -29.23 -1.79
C ARG A 294 7.17 -30.63 -1.27
N ARG A 295 7.95 -31.64 -1.65
CA ARG A 295 7.84 -32.96 -1.02
C ARG A 295 8.39 -32.84 0.39
N GLU A 296 7.59 -33.22 1.39
CA GLU A 296 8.03 -33.36 2.77
C GLU A 296 9.08 -34.49 2.80
N VAL A 297 10.35 -34.09 2.70
CA VAL A 297 11.48 -34.82 3.24
C VAL A 297 11.81 -34.06 4.53
N GLU A 298 12.06 -34.77 5.63
CA GLU A 298 12.42 -34.21 6.94
C GLU A 298 13.41 -33.05 6.79
N ASP A 299 12.88 -31.84 6.83
CA ASP A 299 13.62 -30.60 7.05
C ASP A 299 12.60 -29.66 7.70
N THR A 300 12.43 -29.88 9.00
CA THR A 300 11.82 -28.91 9.88
C THR A 300 12.61 -27.60 9.78
N LYS A 301 11.89 -26.48 9.66
CA LYS A 301 12.37 -25.09 9.70
C LYS A 301 12.94 -24.51 8.39
N ARG A 302 12.09 -24.27 7.38
CA ARG A 302 12.34 -23.19 6.38
C ARG A 302 11.14 -22.73 5.53
N SER A 303 9.90 -22.85 6.01
CA SER A 303 8.72 -22.61 5.15
C SER A 303 7.94 -21.30 5.36
N ASP A 304 8.30 -20.44 6.33
CA ASP A 304 7.52 -19.22 6.59
C ASP A 304 8.29 -17.90 6.42
N GLU A 305 9.48 -17.92 5.80
CA GLU A 305 10.16 -16.67 5.41
C GLU A 305 9.96 -16.39 3.92
N TRP A 306 8.98 -15.55 3.62
CA TRP A 306 9.00 -14.76 2.39
C TRP A 306 10.18 -13.78 2.49
N GLN A 307 11.35 -14.16 1.98
CA GLN A 307 12.51 -13.27 1.91
C GLN A 307 12.31 -12.24 0.80
N MET A 308 11.55 -11.19 1.14
CA MET A 308 11.34 -9.97 0.36
C MET A 308 12.67 -9.22 0.10
N ALA A 309 13.71 -9.50 0.89
CA ALA A 309 15.03 -8.91 0.84
C ALA A 309 15.88 -9.26 -0.40
N MET A 310 15.43 -10.15 -1.29
CA MET A 310 16.18 -10.55 -2.48
C MET A 310 15.86 -9.73 -3.74
N LEU A 311 14.89 -8.81 -3.67
CA LEU A 311 14.52 -7.93 -4.79
C LEU A 311 15.24 -6.56 -4.77
N ASP A 312 16.02 -6.27 -3.73
CA ASP A 312 16.72 -4.98 -3.54
C ASP A 312 18.22 -5.00 -3.91
N ARG A 313 18.72 -6.04 -4.58
CA ARG A 313 20.06 -5.96 -5.18
C ARG A 313 19.93 -5.37 -6.58
N GLY A 314 19.76 -4.05 -6.60
CA GLY A 314 20.05 -3.22 -7.75
C GLY A 314 21.47 -3.49 -8.24
N GLU A 315 21.56 -3.62 -9.55
CA GLU A 315 22.78 -3.62 -10.34
C GLU A 315 23.60 -2.38 -9.99
N VAL A 316 24.73 -2.59 -9.32
CA VAL A 316 25.86 -1.66 -9.34
C VAL A 316 26.95 -2.38 -10.10
N GLU A 317 26.90 -2.33 -11.43
CA GLU A 317 28.07 -2.63 -12.25
C GLU A 317 28.99 -1.41 -12.20
N GLY A 318 30.19 -1.64 -11.69
CA GLY A 318 31.22 -0.64 -11.47
C GLY A 318 31.85 -0.14 -12.77
N GLU A 319 32.19 1.13 -12.74
CA GLU A 319 33.17 1.75 -13.63
C GLU A 319 34.53 1.08 -13.41
N GLU A 320 35.01 0.31 -14.40
CA GLU A 320 36.43 -0.02 -14.50
C GLU A 320 37.14 1.17 -15.17
N GLY A 321 37.94 1.87 -14.36
CA GLY A 321 38.92 2.83 -14.84
C GLY A 321 40.03 2.12 -15.60
N VAL A 322 40.26 2.58 -16.83
CA VAL A 322 41.42 2.24 -17.65
C VAL A 322 42.58 3.13 -17.21
N GLU A 323 43.62 2.52 -16.63
CA GLU A 323 45.01 2.95 -16.78
C GLU A 323 45.73 1.97 -17.72
#